data_AF-A0A1V0FWN8-F1
#
_entry.id   AF-A0A1V0FWN8-F1
#
_cell.length_a   1.000
_cell.length_b   1.000
_cell.length_c   1.000
_cell.angle_alpha   90.00
_cell.angle_beta   90.00
_cell.angle_gamma   90.00
#
_symmetry.space_group_name_H-M   'P 1'
#
loop_
_entity.id
_entity.type
_entity.pdbx_description
1 polymer ?
#
loop_
_entity_poly.entity_id
_entity_poly.type
_entity_poly.pdbx_seq_one_letter_code
_entity_poly.pdbx_strand_id
1 'polypeptide(L)' 'DCNGWTAWCNNCCEDFVCNIWCSLKQALKE' A
#
# COMPACT_ATOMS: atom_id res chain seq x y z
N ASP A 1 13.57 -1.47 4.94
CA ASP A 1 12.29 -1.02 5.55
C ASP A 1 11.31 -0.62 4.47
N CYS A 2 10.07 -1.07 4.57
CA CYS A 2 8.96 -0.65 3.71
C CYS A 2 7.74 -0.35 4.59
N ASN A 3 6.86 0.51 4.09
CA ASN A 3 5.69 1.02 4.79
C ASN A 3 4.52 0.06 4.57
N GLY A 4 3.97 -0.42 5.69
CA GLY A 4 2.79 -1.28 5.71
C GLY A 4 1.49 -0.50 5.66
N TRP A 5 0.37 -1.20 5.83
CA TRP A 5 -0.97 -0.63 5.81
C TRP A 5 -1.08 0.63 6.71
N THR A 6 -1.75 1.67 6.20
CA THR A 6 -2.00 2.96 6.87
C THR A 6 -0.78 3.86 7.09
N ALA A 7 0.43 3.42 6.73
CA ALA A 7 1.61 4.29 6.75
C ALA A 7 1.63 5.25 5.56
N TRP A 8 2.37 6.36 5.68
CA TRP A 8 2.50 7.34 4.58
C TRP A 8 3.13 6.71 3.34
N CYS A 9 2.62 7.01 2.14
CA CYS A 9 2.88 6.16 0.98
C CYS A 9 4.21 6.37 0.24
N ASN A 10 5.19 6.99 0.90
CA ASN A 10 6.50 7.30 0.33
C ASN A 10 7.35 6.05 0.00
N ASN A 11 7.05 4.89 0.60
CA ASN A 11 7.78 3.64 0.36
C ASN A 11 6.96 2.38 0.73
N CYS A 12 5.81 2.17 0.09
CA CYS A 12 4.95 1.02 0.41
C CYS A 12 5.59 -0.34 0.08
N CYS A 13 5.35 -1.36 0.90
CA CYS A 13 5.74 -2.74 0.56
C CYS A 13 4.99 -3.24 -0.68
N GLU A 14 5.49 -4.29 -1.33
CA GLU A 14 4.98 -4.82 -2.61
C GLU A 14 3.47 -5.13 -2.60
N ASP A 15 2.90 -5.56 -1.47
CA ASP A 15 1.47 -5.88 -1.31
C ASP A 15 0.56 -4.64 -1.18
N PHE A 16 1.14 -3.43 -1.07
CA PHE A 16 0.42 -2.19 -0.85
C PHE A 16 0.56 -1.24 -2.05
N VAL A 17 -0.43 -0.38 -2.22
CA VAL A 17 -0.46 0.70 -3.21
C VAL A 17 -0.45 2.05 -2.50
N CYS A 18 0.20 3.04 -3.11
CA CYS A 18 0.26 4.41 -2.61
C CYS A 18 -0.99 5.18 -3.03
N ASN A 19 -1.87 5.45 -2.07
CA ASN A 19 -3.05 6.29 -2.26
C ASN A 19 -3.23 7.20 -1.03
N ILE A 20 -2.36 8.22 -0.90
CA ILE A 20 -2.15 9.04 0.31
C ILE A 20 -1.46 8.24 1.43
N TRP A 21 -1.99 7.06 1.73
CA TRP A 21 -1.43 6.06 2.64
C TRP A 21 -1.22 4.76 1.88
N CYS A 22 -0.33 3.90 2.38
CA CYS A 22 -0.19 2.54 1.90
C CYS A 22 -1.48 1.79 2.19
N SER A 23 -2.23 1.51 1.14
CA SER A 23 -3.48 0.76 1.17
C SER A 23 -3.23 -0.61 0.57
N LEU A 24 -3.90 -1.66 1.04
CA LEU A 24 -3.79 -2.96 0.40
C LEU A 24 -4.14 -2.79 -1.08
N LYS A 25 -3.38 -3.44 -1.97
CA LYS A 25 -3.84 -3.68 -3.34
C LYS A 25 -5.12 -4.51 -3.18
N GLN A 26 -6.29 -3.86 -3.09
CA GLN A 26 -7.56 -4.57 -3.10
C GLN A 26 -7.48 -5.53 -4.28
N ALA A 27 -7.65 -6.81 -3.99
CA ALA A 27 -7.63 -7.89 -4.95
C ALA A 27 -8.44 -7.45 -6.18
N LEU A 28 -7.75 -7.06 -7.25
CA LEU A 28 -8.33 -6.86 -8.57
C LEU A 28 -8.73 -8.25 -9.05
N LYS A 29 -9.86 -8.71 -8.52
CA LYS A 29 -10.60 -9.87 -8.96
C LYS A 29 -12.03 -9.41 -9.19
N GLU A 30 -12.17 -8.56 -10.19
CA GLU A 30 -13.33 -8.50 -11.07
C GLU A 30 -12.81 -8.38 -12.51
#